data_AF-A0A392SNQ8-F1
#
_entry.id   AF-A0A392SNQ8-F1
#
_cell.length_a   1.000
_cell.length_b   1.000
_cell.length_c   1.000
_cell.angle_alpha   90.00
_cell.angle_beta   90.00
_cell.angle_gamma   90.00
#
_symmetry.space_group_name_H-M   'P 1'
#
loop_
_entity.id
_entity.type
_entity.pdbx_description
1 polymer ?
#
loop_
_entity_poly.entity_id
_entity_poly.type
_entity_poly.pdbx_seq_one_letter_code
_entity_poly.pdbx_strand_id
1 'polypeptide(L)'
;NTIALSPNTQYAVYVVFKIIDAWGFSDCPVELSVGVEGGHCSTKIVCLDPNVEDTPDDRVVGLQRPSLRSDEWVEIEMGEFFNSGLEDEVQMSVIETKY
;
A
#
# COMPACT_ATOMS: atom_id res chain seq x y z
N ASN A 1 21.35 2.88 15.58
CA ASN A 1 21.27 3.93 14.54
C ASN A 1 19.92 3.83 13.87
N THR A 2 18.95 4.60 14.33
CA THR A 2 17.69 4.78 13.61
C THR A 2 17.93 5.98 12.70
N ILE A 3 18.03 5.76 11.40
CA ILE A 3 18.28 6.84 10.43
C ILE A 3 16.98 7.61 10.31
N ALA A 4 16.95 8.85 10.81
CA ALA A 4 15.81 9.75 10.62
C ALA A 4 15.65 10.06 9.13
N LEU A 5 14.40 10.16 8.69
CA LEU A 5 14.08 10.63 7.34
C LEU A 5 14.57 12.08 7.16
N SER A 6 14.94 12.44 5.93
CA SER A 6 15.40 13.79 5.63
C SER A 6 14.25 14.79 5.81
N PRO A 7 14.46 15.89 6.54
CA PRO A 7 13.41 16.88 6.76
C PRO A 7 13.06 17.61 5.46
N ASN A 8 11.90 18.25 5.45
CA ASN A 8 11.34 18.98 4.30
C ASN A 8 11.32 18.17 3.00
N THR A 9 11.03 16.88 3.10
CA THR A 9 11.06 15.95 1.97
C THR A 9 9.71 15.27 1.80
N GLN A 10 9.22 15.23 0.56
CA GLN A 10 8.07 14.44 0.19
C GLN A 10 8.50 12.99 -0.06
N TYR A 11 7.87 12.05 0.64
CA TYR A 11 8.12 10.62 0.50
C TYR A 11 6.92 9.94 -0.14
N ALA A 12 7.16 9.20 -1.22
CA ALA A 12 6.24 8.18 -1.68
C ALA A 12 6.47 6.90 -0.87
N VAL A 13 5.38 6.26 -0.47
CA VAL A 13 5.38 5.03 0.32
C VAL A 13 4.89 3.89 -0.56
N TYR A 14 5.53 2.74 -0.46
CA TYR A 14 5.20 1.54 -1.22
C TYR A 14 5.05 0.36 -0.27
N VAL A 15 4.08 -0.52 -0.55
CA VAL A 15 4.03 -1.85 0.05
C VAL A 15 4.77 -2.79 -0.89
N VAL A 16 5.82 -3.46 -0.39
CA VAL A 16 6.62 -4.43 -1.14
C VAL A 16 6.48 -5.80 -0.48
N PHE A 17 6.01 -6.81 -1.20
CA PHE A 17 5.64 -8.10 -0.63
C PHE A 17 5.82 -9.27 -1.61
N LYS A 18 5.71 -10.50 -1.08
CA LYS A 18 5.59 -11.74 -1.85
C LYS A 18 4.33 -12.47 -1.41
N ILE A 19 3.65 -13.08 -2.38
CA ILE A 19 2.51 -13.95 -2.14
C ILE A 19 3.04 -15.39 -2.15
N ILE A 20 2.91 -16.10 -1.03
CA ILE A 20 3.39 -17.47 -0.87
C ILE A 20 2.25 -18.29 -0.27
N ASP A 21 1.71 -19.22 -1.05
CA ASP A 21 0.61 -20.12 -0.63
C ASP A 21 -0.56 -19.37 0.05
N ALA A 22 -1.04 -18.30 -0.61
CA ALA A 22 -2.09 -17.44 -0.09
C ALA A 22 -3.40 -17.62 -0.87
N TRP A 23 -4.52 -17.45 -0.17
CA TRP A 23 -5.87 -17.58 -0.71
C TRP A 23 -6.69 -16.34 -0.34
N GLY A 24 -7.61 -15.92 -1.20
CA GLY A 24 -8.57 -14.83 -0.95
C GLY A 24 -8.14 -13.42 -1.38
N PHE A 25 -6.87 -13.21 -1.74
CA PHE A 25 -6.39 -11.90 -2.24
C PHE A 25 -6.94 -11.52 -3.63
N SER A 26 -7.42 -12.51 -4.39
CA SER A 26 -8.06 -12.33 -5.70
C SER A 26 -9.44 -11.69 -5.61
N ASP A 27 -10.14 -11.85 -4.48
CA ASP A 27 -11.58 -11.54 -4.36
C ASP A 27 -11.85 -10.44 -3.33
N CYS A 28 -10.84 -10.06 -2.54
CA CYS A 28 -10.96 -9.10 -1.45
C CYS A 28 -10.22 -7.80 -1.77
N PRO A 29 -10.94 -6.67 -1.96
CA PRO A 29 -10.33 -5.36 -1.97
C PRO A 29 -9.64 -5.06 -0.63
N VAL A 30 -8.53 -4.34 -0.71
CA VAL A 30 -7.70 -3.97 0.44
C VAL A 30 -7.60 -2.46 0.49
N GLU A 31 -7.87 -1.90 1.67
CA GLU A 31 -7.58 -0.49 1.96
C GLU A 31 -6.13 -0.35 2.39
N LEU A 32 -5.40 0.50 1.66
CA LEU A 32 -4.08 0.96 2.02
C LEU A 32 -4.19 2.38 2.57
N SER A 33 -3.58 2.65 3.72
CA SER A 33 -3.50 4.01 4.25
C SER A 33 -2.09 4.39 4.67
N VAL A 34 -1.76 5.67 4.50
CA VAL A 34 -0.55 6.30 5.02
C VAL A 34 -0.84 7.72 5.47
N GLY A 35 -0.30 8.13 6.61
CA GLY A 35 -0.42 9.48 7.12
C GLY A 35 0.64 9.78 8.18
N VAL A 36 0.69 11.05 8.58
CA VAL A 36 1.49 11.50 9.72
C VAL A 36 0.53 11.78 10.88
N GLU A 37 0.93 11.45 12.11
CA GLU A 37 0.14 11.72 13.30
C GLU A 37 -0.33 13.18 13.35
N GLY A 38 -1.63 13.40 13.62
CA GLY A 38 -2.23 14.74 13.62
C GLY A 38 -2.39 15.41 12.25
N GLY A 39 -1.96 14.74 11.17
CA GLY A 39 -2.03 15.21 9.79
C GLY A 39 -3.14 14.56 8.95
N HIS A 40 -3.05 14.76 7.63
CA HIS A 40 -3.94 14.13 6.65
C HIS A 40 -3.47 12.71 6.34
N CYS A 41 -4.40 11.76 6.29
CA CYS A 41 -4.14 10.40 5.84
C CYS A 41 -4.59 10.24 4.38
N SER A 42 -3.72 9.70 3.54
CA SER A 42 -4.08 9.21 2.21
C SER A 42 -4.59 7.78 2.32
N THR A 43 -5.73 7.48 1.68
CA THR A 43 -6.30 6.15 1.62
C THR A 43 -6.61 5.77 0.17
N LYS A 44 -6.49 4.48 -0.15
CA LYS A 44 -7.00 3.93 -1.42
C LYS A 44 -7.38 2.47 -1.28
N ILE A 45 -8.27 2.04 -2.18
CA ILE A 45 -8.74 0.66 -2.29
C ILE A 45 -8.05 0.01 -3.49
N VAL A 46 -7.42 -1.14 -3.27
CA VAL A 46 -6.63 -1.87 -4.27
C VAL A 46 -6.93 -3.37 -4.26
N CYS A 47 -6.48 -4.07 -5.30
CA CYS A 47 -6.39 -5.52 -5.30
C CYS A 47 -4.92 -5.90 -5.14
N LEU A 48 -4.59 -6.74 -4.16
CA LEU A 48 -3.20 -7.17 -3.92
C LEU A 48 -2.79 -8.38 -4.75
N ASP A 49 -3.70 -8.98 -5.52
CA ASP A 49 -3.36 -10.03 -6.48
C ASP A 49 -2.81 -9.42 -7.78
N PRO A 50 -1.55 -9.73 -8.17
CA PRO A 50 -0.99 -9.28 -9.44
C PRO A 50 -1.65 -9.94 -10.68
N ASN A 51 -2.36 -11.06 -10.53
CA ASN A 51 -2.93 -11.81 -11.64
C ASN A 51 -4.29 -11.23 -12.06
N VAL A 52 -4.34 -10.64 -13.25
CA VAL A 52 -5.55 -10.00 -13.81
C VAL A 52 -6.48 -11.01 -14.48
N GLU A 53 -5.96 -12.13 -14.97
CA GLU A 53 -6.70 -13.07 -15.82
C GLU A 53 -7.66 -13.99 -15.05
N ASP A 54 -7.50 -14.09 -13.73
CA ASP A 54 -8.20 -15.06 -12.87
C ASP A 54 -9.23 -14.43 -11.91
N THR A 55 -9.61 -13.16 -12.04
CA THR A 55 -10.56 -12.54 -11.08
C THR A 55 -11.99 -12.50 -11.61
N PRO A 56 -12.85 -13.47 -11.26
CA PRO A 56 -14.29 -13.44 -11.53
C PRO A 56 -15.07 -12.50 -10.61
N ASP A 57 -14.43 -11.91 -9.58
CA ASP A 57 -15.11 -11.06 -8.60
C ASP A 57 -15.18 -9.60 -9.06
N ASP A 58 -16.40 -9.12 -9.28
CA ASP A 58 -16.72 -7.73 -9.67
C ASP A 58 -16.19 -6.69 -8.66
N ARG A 59 -15.95 -7.07 -7.39
CA ARG A 59 -15.47 -6.16 -6.34
C ARG A 59 -14.07 -5.64 -6.58
N VAL A 60 -13.24 -6.36 -7.34
CA VAL A 60 -11.84 -5.99 -7.62
C VAL A 60 -11.62 -5.47 -9.03
N VAL A 61 -12.66 -5.44 -9.86
CA VAL A 61 -12.57 -4.99 -11.26
C VAL A 61 -12.19 -3.51 -11.31
N GLY A 62 -11.13 -3.20 -12.06
CA GLY A 62 -10.63 -1.84 -12.24
C GLY A 62 -9.81 -1.30 -11.06
N LEU A 63 -9.63 -2.07 -9.97
CA LEU A 63 -8.75 -1.67 -8.89
C LEU A 63 -7.28 -1.71 -9.32
N GLN A 64 -6.48 -0.79 -8.78
CA GLN A 64 -5.03 -0.81 -8.94
C GLN A 64 -4.47 -2.14 -8.40
N ARG A 65 -3.47 -2.67 -9.10
CA ARG A 65 -2.77 -3.91 -8.77
C ARG A 65 -1.28 -3.69 -8.62
N PRO A 66 -0.58 -4.53 -7.86
CA PRO A 66 0.85 -4.42 -7.70
C PRO A 66 1.59 -4.79 -8.99
N SER A 67 2.76 -4.20 -9.18
CA SER A 67 3.68 -4.47 -10.28
C SER A 67 4.87 -5.30 -9.83
N LEU A 68 5.36 -6.19 -10.70
CA LEU A 68 6.56 -6.98 -10.45
C LEU A 68 7.83 -6.12 -10.54
N ARG A 69 8.69 -6.21 -9.52
CA ARG A 69 10.01 -5.59 -9.46
C ARG A 69 11.08 -6.51 -10.05
N SER A 70 12.25 -5.95 -10.31
CA SER A 70 13.42 -6.69 -10.81
C SER A 70 13.99 -7.72 -9.83
N ASP A 71 13.67 -7.61 -8.54
CA ASP A 71 14.07 -8.53 -7.46
C ASP A 71 13.04 -9.64 -7.18
N GLU A 72 12.07 -9.81 -8.08
CA GLU A 72 10.97 -10.78 -7.98
C GLU A 72 9.99 -10.52 -6.81
N TRP A 73 10.04 -9.35 -6.19
CA TRP A 73 8.98 -8.89 -5.29
C TRP A 73 7.90 -8.15 -6.09
N VAL A 74 6.69 -8.05 -5.54
CA VAL A 74 5.66 -7.18 -6.10
C VAL A 74 5.53 -5.93 -5.24
N GLU A 75 5.25 -4.80 -5.87
CA GLU A 75 5.05 -3.53 -5.18
C GLU A 75 3.82 -2.78 -5.66
N ILE A 76 3.24 -2.02 -4.74
CA ILE A 76 2.17 -1.07 -5.03
C ILE A 76 2.42 0.20 -4.22
N GLU A 77 2.34 1.35 -4.87
CA GLU A 77 2.38 2.64 -4.17
C GLU A 77 1.26 2.66 -3.15
N MET A 78 1.52 3.03 -1.89
CA MET A 78 0.57 3.21 -0.78
C MET A 78 -0.01 4.64 -0.75
N GLY A 79 0.79 5.61 -1.14
CA GLY A 79 0.47 7.03 -1.14
C GLY A 79 1.73 7.82 -0.81
N GLU A 80 1.56 9.04 -0.34
CA GLU A 80 2.68 9.93 -0.03
C GLU A 80 2.45 10.66 1.29
N PHE A 81 3.55 11.07 1.93
CA PHE A 81 3.52 11.98 3.07
C PHE A 81 4.69 12.96 3.04
N PHE A 82 4.51 14.11 3.68
CA PHE A 82 5.55 15.11 3.82
C PHE A 82 6.23 14.98 5.18
N ASN A 83 7.55 14.80 5.20
CA ASN A 83 8.33 14.89 6.42
C ASN A 83 8.70 16.34 6.70
N SER A 84 8.08 16.97 7.69
CA SER A 84 8.38 18.34 8.14
C SER A 84 9.71 18.46 8.91
N GLY A 85 10.28 17.33 9.36
CA GLY A 85 11.43 17.31 10.27
C GLY A 85 11.07 17.42 11.75
N LEU A 86 9.77 17.37 12.09
CA LEU A 86 9.30 17.19 13.46
C LEU A 86 9.38 15.70 13.85
N GLU A 87 9.35 15.41 15.15
CA GLU A 87 9.33 14.04 15.69
C GLU A 87 7.91 13.44 15.62
N ASP A 88 7.23 13.58 14.47
CA ASP A 88 5.89 13.05 14.26
C ASP A 88 5.97 11.60 13.75
N GLU A 89 5.04 10.75 14.20
CA GLU A 89 5.01 9.34 13.79
C GLU A 89 4.28 9.16 12.44
N VAL A 90 4.85 8.37 11.55
CA VAL A 90 4.19 7.94 10.31
C VAL A 90 3.35 6.71 10.60
N GLN A 91 2.05 6.79 10.34
CA GLN A 91 1.10 5.71 10.49
C GLN A 91 0.78 5.10 9.13
N MET A 92 0.76 3.77 9.07
CA MET A 92 0.42 3.01 7.86
C MET A 92 -0.47 1.82 8.19
N SER A 93 -1.40 1.49 7.30
CA SER A 93 -2.25 0.30 7.45
C SER A 93 -2.53 -0.41 6.13
N VAL A 94 -2.69 -1.73 6.22
CA VAL A 94 -3.10 -2.63 5.14
C VAL A 94 -4.24 -3.47 5.69
N ILE A 95 -5.47 -3.17 5.30
CA ILE A 95 -6.66 -3.75 5.94
C ILE A 95 -7.62 -4.25 4.86
N GLU A 96 -8.11 -5.48 5.01
CA GLU A 96 -9.21 -6.00 4.18
C GLU A 96 -10.47 -5.14 4.37
N THR A 97 -11.08 -4.70 3.27
CA THR A 97 -12.34 -3.94 3.35
C THR A 97 -13.49 -4.86 3.78
N LYS A 98 -14.21 -4.49 4.84
CA LYS A 98 -15.46 -5.17 5.23
C LYS A 98 -16.60 -4.55 4.42
N TYR A 99 -17.27 -5.35 3.59
CA TYR A 99 -18.55 -5.00 2.98
C TYR A 99 -19.69 -5.65 3.76
#